data_AF-A0A2I0QBE9-F1
#
_entry.id   AF-A0A2I0QBE9-F1
#
_cell.length_a   1.000
_cell.length_b   1.000
_cell.length_c   1.000
_cell.angle_alpha   90.00
_cell.angle_beta   90.00
_cell.angle_gamma   90.00
#
_symmetry.space_group_name_H-M   'P 1'
#
loop_
_entity.id
_entity.type
_entity.pdbx_description
1 polymer ?
#
loop_
_entity_poly.entity_id
_entity_poly.type
_entity_poly.pdbx_seq_one_letter_code
_entity_poly.pdbx_strand_id
1 'polypeptide(L)'
;SRIALINYSDGLTANNTIKELMLAINRPYGDMYEVALWQDMLKVEGDELFYAYVVDNQAIVIPETIDAIRALTGLEASADNSIRKTNVSLGIRKEF
;
A
#
# COMPACT_ATOMS: atom_id res chain seq x y z
N SER A 1 2.85 -4.67 -7.29
CA SER A 1 1.76 -3.72 -7.00
C SER A 1 1.88 -3.23 -5.57
N ARG A 2 1.25 -2.09 -5.24
CA ARG A 2 1.26 -1.43 -3.93
C ARG A 2 -0.14 -1.38 -3.31
N ILE A 3 -0.81 -2.52 -3.37
CA ILE A 3 -2.15 -2.72 -2.79
C ILE A 3 -2.01 -3.86 -1.80
N ALA A 4 -2.51 -3.63 -0.60
CA ALA A 4 -2.57 -4.64 0.45
C ALA A 4 -4.03 -4.99 0.75
N LEU A 5 -4.32 -6.27 0.80
CA LEU A 5 -5.64 -6.78 1.15
C LEU A 5 -5.72 -6.89 2.67
N ILE A 6 -6.80 -6.37 3.26
CA ILE A 6 -7.09 -6.43 4.68
C ILE A 6 -8.50 -6.98 4.88
N ASN A 7 -8.77 -7.59 6.04
CA ASN A 7 -10.12 -7.98 6.43
C ASN A 7 -10.60 -7.10 7.59
N TYR A 8 -11.85 -6.69 7.52
CA TYR A 8 -12.55 -6.03 8.61
C TYR A 8 -12.63 -6.95 9.85
N SER A 9 -12.74 -8.27 9.63
CA SER A 9 -12.74 -9.28 10.69
C SER A 9 -11.46 -9.33 11.53
N ASP A 10 -10.34 -8.83 11.00
CA ASP A 10 -9.04 -8.85 11.69
C ASP A 10 -8.89 -7.67 12.68
N GLY A 11 -9.98 -6.94 12.94
CA GLY A 11 -9.99 -5.76 13.80
C GLY A 11 -9.50 -4.48 13.12
N LEU A 12 -9.14 -4.56 11.84
CA LEU A 12 -8.72 -3.43 11.00
C LEU A 12 -9.94 -2.65 10.50
N THR A 13 -10.71 -2.10 11.43
CA THR A 13 -12.04 -1.52 11.17
C THR A 13 -12.00 -0.06 10.72
N ALA A 14 -10.90 0.64 10.95
CA ALA A 14 -10.74 2.06 10.68
C ALA A 14 -9.26 2.47 10.55
N ASN A 15 -9.03 3.68 10.06
CA ASN A 15 -7.68 4.20 9.80
C ASN A 15 -6.74 4.16 11.03
N ASN A 16 -7.25 4.43 12.23
CA ASN A 16 -6.46 4.36 13.46
C ASN A 16 -5.91 2.95 13.72
N THR A 17 -6.73 1.91 13.58
CA THR A 17 -6.31 0.51 13.77
C THR A 17 -5.27 0.07 12.73
N ILE A 18 -5.38 0.55 11.50
CA ILE A 18 -4.38 0.35 10.45
C ILE A 18 -3.07 1.05 10.82
N LYS A 19 -3.13 2.29 11.31
CA LYS A 19 -1.93 3.04 11.74
C LYS A 19 -1.23 2.35 12.93
N GLU A 20 -1.99 1.83 13.89
CA GLU A 20 -1.45 1.04 15.01
C GLU A 20 -0.75 -0.23 14.52
N LEU A 21 -1.33 -0.95 13.56
CA LEU A 21 -0.68 -2.10 12.91
C LEU A 21 0.64 -1.69 12.23
N MET A 22 0.65 -0.58 11.47
CA MET A 22 1.88 -0.10 10.82
C MET A 22 2.97 0.24 11.84
N LEU A 23 2.60 0.84 12.98
CA LEU A 23 3.52 1.09 14.09
C LEU A 23 4.02 -0.22 14.71
N ALA A 24 3.15 -1.20 14.92
CA ALA A 24 3.50 -2.49 15.51
C ALA A 24 4.51 -3.29 14.65
N ILE A 25 4.45 -3.15 13.32
CA ILE A 25 5.42 -3.75 12.40
C ILE A 25 6.69 -2.89 12.19
N ASN A 26 6.90 -1.87 13.04
CA ASN A 26 8.04 -0.96 13.04
C ASN A 26 8.20 -0.14 11.76
N ARG A 27 7.11 0.26 11.11
CA ARG A 27 7.21 1.26 10.04
C ARG A 27 7.48 2.65 10.62
N PRO A 28 8.40 3.42 10.02
CA PRO A 28 8.62 4.81 10.39
C PRO A 28 7.29 5.56 10.43
N TYR A 29 7.02 6.29 11.50
CA TYR A 29 5.81 7.12 11.66
C TYR A 29 4.47 6.37 11.47
N GLY A 30 4.47 5.03 11.48
CA GLY A 30 3.30 4.21 11.15
C GLY A 30 2.88 4.33 9.68
N ASP A 31 3.81 4.62 8.76
CA ASP A 31 3.50 4.85 7.35
C ASP A 31 2.83 3.66 6.68
N MET A 32 1.75 3.92 5.94
CA MET A 32 1.20 2.93 5.00
C MET A 32 1.51 3.33 3.56
N TYR A 33 2.50 2.67 2.95
CA TYR A 33 2.90 2.93 1.57
C TYR A 33 1.93 2.34 0.54
N GLU A 34 1.12 1.36 0.95
CA GLU A 34 0.14 0.68 0.12
C GLU A 34 -1.25 1.30 0.24
N VAL A 35 -2.07 1.09 -0.77
CA VAL A 35 -3.52 1.24 -0.63
C VAL A 35 -4.04 0.01 0.13
N ALA A 36 -4.69 0.23 1.27
CA ALA A 36 -5.35 -0.84 2.01
C ALA A 36 -6.74 -1.07 1.41
N LEU A 37 -7.06 -2.29 0.98
CA LEU A 37 -8.35 -2.64 0.40
C LEU A 37 -9.04 -3.68 1.29
N TRP A 38 -10.26 -3.40 1.75
CA TRP A 38 -11.06 -4.39 2.48
C TRP A 38 -11.62 -5.42 1.52
N GLN A 39 -11.02 -6.61 1.50
CA GLN A 39 -11.42 -7.68 0.57
C GLN A 39 -12.74 -8.33 0.97
N ASP A 40 -13.09 -8.31 2.25
CA ASP A 40 -14.34 -8.84 2.80
C ASP A 40 -15.54 -7.89 2.62
N MET A 41 -15.30 -6.64 2.18
CA MET A 41 -16.33 -5.68 1.79
C MET A 41 -16.60 -5.65 0.27
N LEU A 42 -15.87 -6.44 -0.50
CA LEU A 42 -15.96 -6.43 -1.96
C LEU A 42 -17.28 -7.08 -2.39
N LYS A 43 -18.09 -6.32 -3.15
CA LYS A 43 -19.40 -6.77 -3.64
C LYS A 43 -19.54 -6.45 -5.12
N VAL A 44 -20.07 -7.40 -5.90
CA VAL A 44 -20.41 -7.19 -7.30
C VAL A 44 -21.91 -7.34 -7.47
N GLU A 45 -22.55 -6.34 -8.08
CA GLU A 45 -23.97 -6.38 -8.47
C GLU A 45 -24.08 -6.09 -9.97
N GLY A 46 -24.43 -7.10 -10.77
CA GLY A 46 -24.44 -6.96 -12.23
C GLY A 46 -23.04 -6.69 -12.78
N ASP A 47 -22.83 -5.49 -13.34
CA ASP A 47 -21.55 -4.97 -13.84
C ASP A 47 -20.91 -3.92 -12.91
N GLU A 48 -21.49 -3.67 -11.73
CA GLU A 48 -20.98 -2.72 -10.75
C GLU A 48 -20.15 -3.42 -9.64
N LEU A 49 -18.96 -2.88 -9.37
CA LEU A 49 -18.05 -3.34 -8.32
C LEU A 49 -17.99 -2.30 -7.19
N PHE A 50 -18.37 -2.72 -5.99
CA PHE A 50 -18.33 -1.94 -4.75
C PHE A 50 -17.19 -2.43 -3.85
N TYR A 51 -16.39 -1.51 -3.34
CA TYR A 51 -15.32 -1.80 -2.38
C TYR A 51 -15.00 -0.55 -1.55
N ALA A 52 -14.36 -0.76 -0.40
CA ALA A 52 -13.83 0.29 0.45
C ALA A 52 -12.30 0.16 0.54
N TYR A 53 -11.62 1.30 0.53
CA TYR A 53 -10.16 1.35 0.66
C TYR A 53 -9.71 2.52 1.51
N VAL A 54 -8.50 2.42 2.07
CA VAL A 54 -7.83 3.47 2.84
C VAL A 54 -6.56 3.89 2.15
N VAL A 55 -6.31 5.19 2.18
CA VAL A 55 -5.07 5.81 1.70
C VAL A 55 -4.46 6.59 2.85
N ASP A 56 -3.21 6.25 3.21
CA ASP A 56 -2.38 7.12 4.02
C ASP A 56 -1.78 8.20 3.12
N ASN A 57 -2.43 9.37 3.11
CA ASN A 57 -2.04 10.50 2.27
C ASN A 57 -0.64 11.03 2.60
N GLN A 58 -0.10 10.74 3.79
CA GLN A 58 1.23 11.18 4.20
C GLN A 58 2.34 10.33 3.54
N ALA A 59 2.04 9.07 3.20
CA ALA A 59 3.05 8.09 2.82
C ALA A 59 2.91 7.51 1.40
N ILE A 60 1.71 7.49 0.83
CA ILE A 60 1.42 6.76 -0.43
C ILE A 60 2.32 7.17 -1.61
N VAL A 61 2.74 8.44 -1.69
CA VAL A 61 3.57 8.95 -2.81
C VAL A 61 5.07 8.78 -2.61
N ILE A 62 5.53 8.36 -1.42
CA ILE A 62 6.94 8.14 -1.12
C ILE A 62 7.58 7.13 -2.08
N PRO A 63 7.02 5.91 -2.26
CA PRO A 63 7.63 4.94 -3.17
C PRO A 63 7.54 5.38 -4.65
N GLU A 64 6.51 6.13 -5.03
CA GLU A 64 6.38 6.70 -6.39
C GLU A 64 7.50 7.70 -6.70
N THR A 65 7.85 8.53 -5.72
CA THR A 65 8.92 9.53 -5.87
C THR A 65 10.27 8.86 -6.12
N ILE A 66 10.55 7.76 -5.42
CA ILE A 66 11.81 7.00 -5.56
C ILE A 66 11.90 6.39 -6.97
N ASP A 67 10.82 5.81 -7.49
CA ASP A 67 10.81 5.25 -8.84
C ASP A 67 10.91 6.34 -9.91
N ALA A 68 10.23 7.47 -9.72
CA ALA A 68 10.32 8.62 -10.62
C ALA A 68 11.76 9.13 -10.74
N ILE A 69 12.51 9.18 -9.64
CA ILE A 69 13.94 9.55 -9.67
C ILE A 69 14.72 8.58 -10.55
N ARG A 70 14.53 7.26 -10.40
CA ARG A 70 15.27 6.28 -11.22
C ARG A 70 14.90 6.36 -12.70
N ALA A 71 13.63 6.61 -13.00
CA ALA A 71 13.15 6.80 -14.37
C ALA A 71 13.75 8.07 -15.01
N LEU A 72 13.71 9.21 -14.32
CA LEU A 72 14.19 10.49 -14.83
C LEU A 72 15.72 10.53 -15.03
N THR A 73 16.45 9.85 -14.16
CA THR A 73 17.93 9.81 -14.19
C THR A 73 18.48 8.71 -15.09
N GLY A 74 17.65 7.78 -15.57
CA GLY A 74 18.08 6.60 -16.33
C GLY A 74 18.87 5.58 -15.50
N LEU A 75 18.84 5.67 -14.16
CA LEU A 75 19.52 4.73 -13.25
C LEU A 75 18.92 3.31 -13.29
N GLU A 76 17.68 3.17 -13.72
CA GLU A 76 17.01 1.89 -13.93
C GLU A 76 16.07 2.01 -15.14
N ALA A 77 16.31 1.18 -16.16
CA ALA A 77 15.49 1.17 -17.37
C ALA A 77 14.24 0.29 -17.23
N SER A 78 14.26 -0.70 -16.31
CA SER A 78 13.12 -1.58 -16.07
C SER A 78 12.26 -1.07 -14.92
N ALA A 79 11.03 -0.66 -15.25
CA ALA A 79 10.04 -0.23 -14.27
C ALA A 79 9.82 -1.28 -13.16
N ASP A 80 9.68 -2.55 -13.53
CA ASP A 80 9.49 -3.65 -12.58
C ASP A 80 10.67 -3.80 -11.61
N ASN A 81 11.90 -3.65 -12.10
CA ASN A 81 13.08 -3.68 -11.24
C ASN A 81 13.14 -2.48 -10.29
N SER A 82 12.77 -1.28 -10.74
CA SER A 82 12.71 -0.10 -9.87
C SER A 82 11.70 -0.30 -8.75
N ILE A 83 10.47 -0.67 -9.11
CA ILE A 83 9.38 -0.91 -8.17
C ILE A 83 9.78 -1.99 -7.17
N ARG A 84 10.36 -3.10 -7.63
CA ARG A 84 10.83 -4.18 -6.74
C ARG A 84 11.90 -3.69 -5.76
N LYS A 85 12.90 -2.92 -6.23
CA LYS A 85 13.96 -2.35 -5.37
C LYS A 85 13.36 -1.44 -4.30
N THR A 86 12.46 -0.53 -4.70
CA THR A 86 11.74 0.36 -3.78
C THR A 86 10.94 -0.41 -2.76
N ASN A 87 10.12 -1.37 -3.22
CA ASN A 87 9.25 -2.16 -2.35
C ASN A 87 10.04 -2.98 -1.32
N VAL A 88 11.16 -3.60 -1.72
CA VAL A 88 12.04 -4.33 -0.80
C VAL A 88 12.65 -3.38 0.24
N SER A 89 13.13 -2.21 -0.19
CA SER A 89 13.75 -1.24 0.74
C SER A 89 12.79 -0.65 1.78
N LEU A 90 11.51 -0.51 1.42
CA LEU A 90 10.48 0.06 2.29
C LEU A 90 9.64 -1.01 3.01
N GLY A 91 9.93 -2.30 2.80
CA GLY A 91 9.16 -3.38 3.40
C GLY A 91 7.69 -3.38 2.98
N ILE A 92 7.42 -3.09 1.70
CA ILE A 92 6.07 -3.09 1.13
C ILE A 92 5.52 -4.52 1.05
N ARG A 93 4.28 -4.73 1.50
CA ARG A 93 3.61 -6.04 1.61
C ARG A 93 2.25 -6.02 0.90
N LYS A 94 1.73 -7.22 0.62
CA LYS A 94 0.37 -7.39 0.06
C LYS A 94 -0.66 -7.87 1.08
N GLU A 95 -0.19 -8.39 2.20
CA GLU A 95 -0.98 -8.98 3.29
C GLU A 95 -0.24 -8.66 4.60
N PHE A 96 -0.98 -8.60 5.72
CA PHE A 96 -0.47 -8.26 7.04
C PHE A 96 -0.84 -9.32 8.08
#